data_AF-A0A9D9Z783-F1
#
_entry.id   AF-A0A9D9Z783-F1
#
_cell.length_a   1.000
_cell.length_b   1.000
_cell.length_c   1.000
_cell.angle_alpha   90.00
_cell.angle_beta   90.00
_cell.angle_gamma   90.00
#
_symmetry.space_group_name_H-M   'P 1'
#
loop_
_entity.id
_entity.type
_entity.pdbx_description
1 polymer ?
#
loop_
_entity_poly.entity_id
_entity_poly.type
_entity_poly.pdbx_seq_one_letter_code
_entity_poly.pdbx_strand_id
1 'polypeptide(L)'
;MLLRGRGVTTGGKKRPWRFLLEERQGRLAGELQADGWSGSFKMNAWFEKHAGKEVELEVEGFGRVLLTPKGLRTHETGHHSESSVKVEGCLVSRDGPEV
;
A
#
# COMPACT_ATOMS: atom_id res chain seq x y z
N MET A 1 13.70 7.82 5.00
CA MET A 1 14.11 6.50 4.46
C MET A 1 13.19 6.12 3.32
N LEU A 2 13.72 5.65 2.18
CA LEU A 2 12.90 5.15 1.07
C LEU A 2 12.68 3.64 1.22
N LEU A 3 11.43 3.22 1.18
CA LEU A 3 10.97 1.84 1.31
C LEU A 3 10.39 1.40 -0.02
N ARG A 4 10.90 0.30 -0.56
CA ARG A 4 10.38 -0.31 -1.78
C ARG A 4 10.34 -1.82 -1.63
N GLY A 5 9.28 -2.44 -2.12
CA GLY A 5 9.13 -3.87 -2.01
C GLY A 5 7.78 -4.34 -2.52
N ARG A 6 7.42 -5.56 -2.14
CA ARG A 6 6.17 -6.22 -2.50
C ARG A 6 5.65 -6.99 -1.30
N GLY A 7 4.34 -6.95 -1.11
CA GLY A 7 3.68 -7.62 0.01
C GLY A 7 3.10 -6.61 0.99
N VAL A 8 1.77 -6.52 1.00
CA VAL A 8 1.01 -5.71 1.95
C VAL A 8 -0.12 -6.56 2.51
N THR A 9 -0.23 -6.66 3.83
CA THR A 9 -1.35 -7.34 4.49
C THR A 9 -2.39 -6.32 4.91
N THR A 10 -3.64 -6.51 4.46
CA THR A 10 -4.79 -5.67 4.81
C THR A 10 -5.98 -6.55 5.19
N GLY A 11 -6.59 -6.31 6.35
CA GLY A 11 -7.70 -7.13 6.86
C GLY A 11 -7.36 -8.62 6.93
N GLY A 12 -6.14 -8.97 7.37
CA GLY A 12 -5.66 -10.35 7.47
C GLY A 12 -5.35 -11.05 6.15
N LYS A 13 -5.45 -10.36 5.00
CA LYS A 13 -5.15 -10.94 3.68
C LYS A 13 -3.87 -10.33 3.11
N LYS A 14 -2.89 -11.19 2.83
CA LYS A 14 -1.67 -10.81 2.10
C LYS A 14 -2.03 -10.46 0.66
N ARG A 15 -1.63 -9.27 0.21
CA ARG A 15 -1.78 -8.78 -1.15
C ARG A 15 -0.39 -8.66 -1.77
N PRO A 16 -0.20 -9.15 -3.01
CA PRO A 16 1.08 -9.07 -3.69
C PRO A 16 1.33 -7.68 -4.29
N TRP A 17 0.80 -6.62 -3.66
CA TRP A 17 0.96 -5.24 -4.09
C TRP A 17 2.39 -4.77 -3.87
N ARG A 18 2.90 -4.00 -4.82
CA ARG A 18 4.14 -3.26 -4.65
C ARG A 18 3.89 -2.04 -3.78
N PHE A 19 4.91 -1.61 -3.07
CA PHE A 19 4.89 -0.37 -2.31
C PHE A 19 6.14 0.45 -2.62
N LEU A 20 5.97 1.76 -2.69
CA LEU A 20 7.03 2.75 -2.75
C LEU A 20 6.66 3.85 -1.76
N LEU A 21 7.24 3.80 -0.57
CA LEU A 21 6.91 4.70 0.53
C LEU A 21 8.17 5.46 0.96
N GLU A 22 8.02 6.75 1.21
CA GLU A 22 9.02 7.58 1.82
C GLU A 22 8.65 7.83 3.29
N GLU A 23 9.56 7.46 4.19
CA GLU A 23 9.46 7.75 5.61
C GLU A 23 10.27 9.01 5.95
N ARG A 24 9.64 9.99 6.59
CA ARG A 24 10.30 11.19 7.13
C ARG A 24 9.70 11.53 8.49
N GLN A 25 10.53 11.47 9.54
CA GLN A 25 10.16 11.85 10.91
C GLN A 25 8.90 11.10 11.41
N GLY A 26 8.80 9.80 11.13
CA GLY A 26 7.67 8.94 11.52
C GLY A 26 6.45 9.04 10.59
N ARG A 27 6.45 9.97 9.63
CA ARG A 27 5.41 10.10 8.60
C ARG A 27 5.77 9.29 7.37
N LEU A 28 4.78 8.66 6.78
CA LEU A 28 4.89 7.89 5.55
C LEU A 28 4.08 8.55 4.45
N ALA A 29 4.64 8.66 3.25
CA ALA A 29 3.92 9.08 2.06
C ALA A 29 4.42 8.32 0.84
N GLY A 30 3.55 7.99 -0.10
CA GLY A 30 3.96 7.30 -1.32
C GLY A 30 2.81 6.58 -2.00
N GLU A 31 3.10 5.44 -2.60
CA GLU A 31 2.14 4.72 -3.44
C GLU A 31 2.18 3.21 -3.21
N LEU A 32 0.99 2.61 -3.29
CA LEU A 32 0.79 1.18 -3.46
C LEU A 32 0.44 0.90 -4.92
N GLN A 33 0.96 -0.16 -5.51
CA GLN A 33 0.71 -0.51 -6.91
C GLN A 33 0.31 -1.98 -7.04
N ALA A 34 -0.66 -2.24 -7.91
CA ALA A 34 -1.09 -3.57 -8.29
C ALA A 34 -1.02 -3.73 -9.80
N ASP A 35 -0.31 -4.77 -10.24
CA ASP A 35 -0.27 -5.17 -11.65
C ASP A 35 -1.32 -6.25 -11.95
N GLY A 36 -1.77 -6.26 -13.19
CA GLY A 36 -2.68 -7.26 -13.74
C GLY A 36 -4.14 -7.02 -13.33
N TRP A 37 -5.07 -7.45 -14.20
CA TRP A 37 -6.50 -7.19 -14.05
C TRP A 37 -7.06 -7.54 -12.66
N SER A 38 -6.75 -8.74 -12.13
CA SER A 38 -7.22 -9.15 -10.80
C SER A 38 -6.61 -8.32 -9.67
N GLY A 39 -5.35 -7.88 -9.81
CA GLY A 39 -4.66 -7.04 -8.84
C GLY A 39 -5.27 -5.65 -8.79
N SER A 40 -5.42 -5.02 -9.97
CA SER A 40 -6.05 -3.72 -10.16
C SER A 40 -7.48 -3.70 -9.62
N PHE A 41 -8.30 -4.68 -9.97
CA PHE A 41 -9.68 -4.78 -9.48
C PHE A 41 -9.76 -4.83 -7.94
N LYS A 42 -8.91 -5.65 -7.31
CA LYS A 42 -8.86 -5.77 -5.84
C LYS A 42 -8.36 -4.48 -5.18
N MET A 43 -7.42 -3.78 -5.79
CA MET A 43 -6.89 -2.51 -5.28
C MET A 43 -7.94 -1.39 -5.40
N ASN A 44 -8.66 -1.32 -6.52
CA ASN A 44 -9.74 -0.35 -6.72
C ASN A 44 -10.84 -0.54 -5.67
N ALA A 45 -11.32 -1.77 -5.49
CA ALA A 45 -12.33 -2.09 -4.48
C ALA A 45 -11.84 -1.78 -3.05
N TRP A 46 -10.56 -1.99 -2.78
CA TRP A 46 -9.97 -1.60 -1.50
C TRP A 46 -9.93 -0.08 -1.34
N PHE A 47 -9.52 0.66 -2.37
CA PHE A 47 -9.52 2.12 -2.34
C PHE A 47 -10.94 2.67 -2.09
N GLU A 48 -11.94 2.23 -2.85
CA GLU A 48 -13.33 2.70 -2.70
C GLU A 48 -13.87 2.49 -1.28
N LYS A 49 -13.53 1.37 -0.65
CA LYS A 49 -13.96 1.05 0.72
C LYS A 49 -13.28 1.93 1.79
N HIS A 50 -12.05 2.36 1.52
CA HIS A 50 -11.16 2.94 2.52
C HIS A 50 -10.72 4.38 2.23
N ALA A 51 -11.16 4.97 1.11
CA ALA A 51 -10.78 6.32 0.70
C ALA A 51 -11.04 7.33 1.83
N GLY A 52 -10.01 8.12 2.15
CA GLY A 52 -10.06 9.13 3.20
C GLY A 52 -10.08 8.60 4.64
N LYS A 53 -10.06 7.29 4.85
CA LYS A 53 -10.02 6.66 6.19
C LYS A 53 -8.63 6.11 6.47
N GLU A 54 -8.21 6.20 7.72
CA GLU A 54 -6.98 5.57 8.18
C GLU A 54 -7.16 4.05 8.23
N VAL A 55 -6.20 3.32 7.66
CA VAL A 55 -6.22 1.86 7.56
C VAL A 55 -4.90 1.32 8.11
N GLU A 56 -5.01 0.37 9.04
CA GLU A 56 -3.85 -0.40 9.47
C GLU A 56 -3.46 -1.42 8.40
N LEU A 57 -2.17 -1.42 8.06
CA LEU A 57 -1.54 -2.31 7.11
C LEU A 57 -0.25 -2.86 7.70
N GLU A 58 0.11 -4.06 7.28
CA GLU A 58 1.46 -4.60 7.51
C GLU A 58 2.21 -4.59 6.18
N VAL A 59 3.37 -3.95 6.17
CA VAL A 59 4.27 -3.86 5.02
C VAL A 59 5.39 -4.87 5.21
N GLU A 60 5.49 -5.83 4.30
CA GLU A 60 6.46 -6.92 4.38
C GLU A 60 7.90 -6.39 4.45
N GLY A 61 8.63 -6.79 5.50
CA GLY A 61 10.01 -6.35 5.74
C GLY A 61 10.13 -4.95 6.33
N PHE A 62 9.03 -4.34 6.80
CA PHE A 62 9.04 -3.02 7.44
C PHE A 62 8.23 -2.99 8.74
N GLY A 63 7.04 -3.57 8.75
CA GLY A 63 6.18 -3.65 9.93
C GLY A 63 4.81 -2.99 9.75
N ARG A 64 4.19 -2.62 10.86
CA ARG A 64 2.81 -2.10 10.89
C ARG A 64 2.77 -0.60 10.69
N VAL A 65 1.88 -0.17 9.82
CA VAL A 65 1.70 1.22 9.41
C VAL A 65 0.22 1.58 9.41
N LEU A 66 -0.09 2.83 9.71
CA LEU A 66 -1.40 3.42 9.49
C LEU A 66 -1.31 4.29 8.24
N LEU A 67 -2.07 3.94 7.21
CA LEU A 67 -2.09 4.66 5.94
C LEU A 67 -3.51 5.06 5.57
N THR A 68 -3.66 6.28 5.09
CA THR A 68 -4.87 6.83 4.51
C THR A 68 -4.76 6.86 3.00
N PRO A 69 -5.64 6.16 2.25
CA PRO A 69 -5.70 6.26 0.79
C PRO A 69 -6.21 7.65 0.38
N LYS A 70 -5.44 8.35 -0.47
CA LYS A 70 -5.70 9.74 -0.90
C LYS A 70 -6.12 9.87 -2.36
N GLY A 71 -5.75 8.93 -3.22
CA GLY A 71 -6.13 8.96 -4.63
C GLY A 71 -5.81 7.68 -5.35
N LEU A 72 -6.60 7.34 -6.36
CA LEU A 72 -6.45 6.16 -7.20
C LEU A 72 -6.14 6.60 -8.64
N ARG A 73 -5.18 5.94 -9.26
CA ARG A 73 -4.91 6.00 -10.70
C ARG A 73 -5.02 4.60 -11.27
N THR A 74 -5.78 4.48 -12.35
CA THR A 74 -5.92 3.24 -13.11
C THR A 74 -5.37 3.48 -14.51
N HIS A 75 -4.60 2.51 -15.01
CA HIS A 75 -4.07 2.54 -16.35
C HIS A 75 -4.34 1.20 -17.02
N GLU A 76 -5.10 1.23 -18.11
CA GLU A 76 -5.49 0.05 -18.87
C GLU A 76 -5.09 0.23 -20.34
N THR A 77 -4.25 -0.66 -20.85
CA THR A 77 -3.79 -0.68 -22.25
C THR A 77 -3.85 -2.11 -22.78
N GLY A 78 -4.87 -2.40 -23.59
CA GLY A 78 -5.08 -3.74 -24.14
C GLY A 78 -5.20 -4.81 -23.05
N HIS A 79 -4.22 -5.73 -22.99
CA HIS A 79 -4.17 -6.80 -21.98
C HIS A 79 -3.47 -6.42 -20.67
N HIS A 80 -2.95 -5.19 -20.56
CA HIS A 80 -2.28 -4.70 -19.36
C HIS A 80 -3.22 -3.81 -18.56
N SER A 81 -3.39 -4.14 -17.28
CA SER A 81 -4.14 -3.33 -16.31
C SER A 81 -3.24 -3.11 -15.11
N GLU A 82 -3.15 -1.87 -14.64
CA GLU A 82 -2.39 -1.47 -13.47
C GLU A 82 -3.19 -0.45 -12.67
N SER A 83 -3.16 -0.58 -11.34
CA SER A 83 -3.69 0.43 -10.43
C SER A 83 -2.59 0.91 -9.48
N SER A 84 -2.56 2.22 -9.22
CA SER A 84 -1.73 2.87 -8.21
C SER A 84 -2.60 3.66 -7.26
N VAL A 85 -2.36 3.53 -5.95
CA VAL A 85 -3.05 4.28 -4.90
C VAL A 85 -2.03 5.11 -4.12
N LYS A 86 -2.23 6.43 -4.10
CA LYS A 86 -1.49 7.34 -3.22
C LYS A 86 -1.93 7.14 -1.78
N VAL A 87 -0.97 7.04 -0.88
CA VAL A 87 -1.19 6.83 0.55
C VAL A 87 -0.32 7.76 1.38
N GLU A 88 -0.84 8.17 2.53
CA GLU A 88 -0.14 8.98 3.53
C GLU A 88 -0.51 8.51 4.93
N GLY A 89 0.42 8.59 5.88
CA GLY A 89 0.14 8.26 7.28
C GLY A 89 1.40 8.15 8.12
N CYS A 90 1.46 7.14 8.99
CA CYS A 90 2.54 7.00 9.96
C CYS A 90 2.91 5.55 10.25
N LEU A 91 4.12 5.38 10.77
CA LEU A 91 4.63 4.10 11.25
C LEU A 91 4.10 3.83 12.66
N VAL A 92 3.53 2.64 12.89
CA VAL A 92 3.05 2.20 14.22
C VAL A 92 4.13 1.41 14.93
N SER A 93 4.66 0.38 14.28
CA SER A 93 5.73 -0.46 14.82
C SER A 93 6.59 -0.99 13.68
N ARG A 94 7.92 -1.02 13.88
CA ARG A 94 8.81 -1.68 12.92
C ARG A 94 8.90 -3.16 13.22
N ASP A 95 9.01 -3.96 12.16
CA ASP A 95 9.57 -5.30 12.29
C ASP A 95 11.03 -5.11 12.69
N GLY A 96 11.33 -5.29 13.97
CA GLY A 96 12.70 -5.43 14.44
C GLY A 96 13.15 -6.88 14.29
N PRO A 97 14.46 -7.17 14.16
CA PRO A 97 14.91 -8.45 14.67
C PRO A 97 14.53 -8.49 16.16
N GLU A 98 13.80 -9.53 16.60
CA GLU A 98 13.97 -9.96 17.98
C GLU A 98 15.47 -10.24 18.12
N VAL A 99 16.13 -9.44 18.96
CA VAL A 99 17.53 -9.63 19.36
C VAL A 99 17.75 -11.01 19.97
#